data_AF-A0A1V5K5D2-F1
#
_entry.id   AF-A0A1V5K5D2-F1
#
_cell.length_a   1.000
_cell.length_b   1.000
_cell.length_c   1.000
_cell.angle_alpha   90.00
_cell.angle_beta   90.00
_cell.angle_gamma   90.00
#
_symmetry.space_group_name_H-M   'P 1'
#
loop_
_entity.id
_entity.type
_entity.pdbx_description
1 polymer ?
#
loop_
_entity_poly.entity_id
_entity_poly.type
_entity_poly.pdbx_seq_one_letter_code
_entity_poly.pdbx_strand_id
1 'polypeptide(L)' 'MAKELPSLALPKEFVVLPEMPKMGSGKVDFRTITNLVHKKISSRT' A
#
# COMPACT_ATOMS: atom_id res chain seq x y z
N MET A 1 -12.30 -0.11 -11.66
CA MET A 1 -11.56 0.89 -10.83
C MET A 1 -11.72 2.32 -11.35
N ALA A 2 -11.07 2.76 -12.43
CA ALA A 2 -11.14 4.17 -12.87
C ALA A 2 -12.56 4.67 -13.26
N LYS A 3 -13.43 3.75 -13.68
CA LYS A 3 -14.85 4.05 -13.96
C LYS A 3 -15.76 4.03 -12.72
N GLU A 4 -15.25 3.54 -11.59
CA GLU A 4 -16.01 3.30 -10.36
C GLU A 4 -15.53 4.17 -9.19
N LEU A 5 -14.31 4.72 -9.29
CA LEU A 5 -13.69 5.54 -8.25
C LEU A 5 -13.60 7.00 -8.73
N PRO A 6 -13.92 7.98 -7.88
CA PRO A 6 -13.61 9.38 -8.15
C PRO A 6 -12.11 9.57 -8.40
N SER A 7 -11.73 10.55 -9.22
CA SER A 7 -10.31 10.81 -9.55
C SER A 7 -9.41 10.99 -8.33
N LEU A 8 -9.93 11.58 -7.23
CA LEU A 8 -9.19 11.76 -5.97
C LEU A 8 -8.87 10.44 -5.25
N ALA A 9 -9.67 9.39 -5.47
CA ALA A 9 -9.50 8.08 -4.86
C ALA A 9 -8.60 7.15 -5.70
N LEU A 10 -8.15 7.59 -6.88
CA LEU A 10 -7.26 6.79 -7.70
C LEU A 10 -5.82 6.84 -7.13
N PRO A 11 -5.21 5.68 -6.85
CA PRO A 11 -3.83 5.63 -6.42
C PRO A 11 -2.91 6.09 -7.55
N LYS A 12 -1.91 6.91 -7.21
CA LYS A 12 -0.90 7.40 -8.16
C LYS A 12 0.17 6.35 -8.47
N GLU A 13 0.39 5.44 -7.53
CA GLU A 13 1.42 4.41 -7.60
C GLU A 13 0.86 3.08 -7.10
N PHE A 14 1.34 1.99 -7.69
CA PHE A 14 1.06 0.63 -7.26
C PHE A 14 2.36 -0.04 -6.84
N VAL A 15 2.37 -0.57 -5.61
CA VAL A 15 3.53 -1.25 -5.03
C VAL A 15 3.21 -2.72 -4.83
N VAL A 16 3.98 -3.59 -5.47
CA VAL A 16 3.88 -5.04 -5.29
C VAL A 16 4.73 -5.46 -4.10
N LEU A 17 4.11 -6.18 -3.16
CA LEU A 17 4.78 -6.78 -2.02
C LEU A 17 4.77 -8.32 -2.20
N PRO A 18 5.89 -9.00 -1.92
CA PRO A 18 5.97 -10.46 -2.04
C PRO A 18 5.07 -11.18 -1.01
N GLU A 19 4.84 -10.54 0.13
CA GLU A 19 3.97 -11.03 1.19
C GLU A 19 3.18 -9.88 1.83
N MET A 20 2.00 -10.19 2.37
CA MET A 20 1.16 -9.22 3.06
C MET A 20 1.45 -9.28 4.58
N PRO A 21 1.97 -8.21 5.19
CA PRO A 21 2.13 -8.14 6.64
C PRO A 21 0.78 -8.33 7.35
N LYS A 22 0.78 -9.20 8.36
CA LYS A 22 -0.40 -9.50 9.17
C LYS A 22 -0.09 -9.35 10.65
N MET A 23 -1.08 -8.92 11.41
CA MET A 23 -1.07 -8.94 12.87
C MET A 23 -1.14 -10.40 13.37
N GLY A 24 -0.87 -10.63 14.66
CA GLY A 24 -1.04 -11.95 15.29
C GLY A 24 -2.46 -12.53 15.18
N SER A 25 -3.47 -11.70 14.94
CA SER A 25 -4.86 -12.11 14.68
C SER A 25 -5.15 -12.44 13.20
N GLY A 26 -4.16 -12.39 12.32
CA GLY A 26 -4.29 -12.63 10.88
C GLY A 26 -4.82 -11.45 10.06
N LYS A 27 -5.24 -10.35 10.70
CA LYS A 27 -5.66 -9.11 10.02
C LYS A 27 -4.47 -8.39 9.40
N VAL A 28 -4.72 -7.59 8.37
CA VAL A 28 -3.71 -6.77 7.69
C VAL A 28 -3.05 -5.81 8.68
N ASP A 29 -1.72 -5.81 8.73
CA ASP A 29 -0.95 -4.82 9.51
C ASP A 29 -0.66 -3.58 8.66
N PHE A 30 -1.61 -2.63 8.69
CA PHE A 30 -1.51 -1.38 7.94
C PHE A 30 -0.33 -0.50 8.37
N ARG A 31 0.12 -0.58 9.63
CA ARG A 31 1.25 0.22 10.13
C ARG A 31 2.54 -0.21 9.47
N THR A 32 2.80 -1.52 9.48
CA THR A 32 3.99 -2.09 8.84
C THR A 32 3.96 -1.86 7.33
N ILE A 33 2.81 -2.05 6.67
CA ILE A 33 2.65 -1.78 5.23
C ILE A 33 2.95 -0.31 4.90
N THR A 34 2.40 0.63 5.67
CA THR A 34 2.60 2.07 5.44
C THR A 34 4.08 2.43 5.47
N ASN A 35 4.81 1.94 6.48
CA ASN A 35 6.25 2.21 6.61
C ASN A 35 7.07 1.59 5.47
N LEU A 36 6.76 0.35 5.07
CA LEU A 36 7.44 -0.33 3.96
C LEU A 36 7.22 0.38 2.62
N VAL A 37 5.98 0.77 2.34
CA VAL A 37 5.61 1.48 1.12
C VAL A 37 6.26 2.86 1.09
N HIS A 38 6.21 3.61 2.19
CA HIS A 38 6.86 4.92 2.28
C HIS A 38 8.37 4.84 2.02
N LYS A 39 9.06 3.84 2.60
CA LYS A 39 10.48 3.61 2.36
C LYS A 39 10.77 3.28 0.90
N LYS A 40 9.96 2.42 0.26
CA LYS A 40 10.12 2.06 -1.16
C LYS A 40 9.92 3.27 -2.09
N ILE A 41 8.90 4.09 -1.85
CA ILE A 41 8.62 5.28 -2.66
C ILE A 41 9.73 6.32 -2.48
N SER A 42 10.11 6.61 -1.23
CA SER A 42 11.16 7.59 -0.94
C SER A 42 12.53 7.20 -1.49
N SER A 43 12.85 5.90 -1.60
CA SER A 43 14.14 5.44 -2.15
C SER A 43 14.23 5.52 -3.69
N ARG A 44 13.12 5.82 -4.37
CA ARG A 44 13.02 5.89 -5.82
C ARG A 44 13.14 7.31 -6.39
N THR A 45 13.11 8.32 -5.51
CA THR A 45 13.29 9.74 -5.84
C THR A 45 14.73 10.13 -5.55
#